data_AF-A0A9E5FGK0-F1
#
_entry.id   AF-A0A9E5FGK0-F1
#
_cell.length_a   1.000
_cell.length_b   1.000
_cell.length_c   1.000
_cell.angle_alpha   90.00
_cell.angle_beta   90.00
_cell.angle_gamma   90.00
#
_symmetry.space_group_name_H-M   'P 1'
#
loop_
_entity.id
_entity.type
_entity.pdbx_description
1 polymer ?
#
loop_
_entity_poly.entity_id
_entity_poly.type
_entity_poly.pdbx_seq_one_letter_code
_entity_poly.pdbx_strand_id
1 'polypeptide(L)'
;MARAILLFSLPILPATTLEPLNFYTTEDTLHELLMKMPILPRLGRAFCVIMIHSSPAGRCFPQPCVPRSKSWQLIMCVALFDAARRRETQAMRLAFTILIPSMVCALVAMAAEPMNGWQPLFDGKTLDGWQATDFFKPGPATVAEGAIRLTKGVERAGPMTGITSTRKDLPKIDYELRYKARRVDGRDFFATVTFPVGESHCSFVTGGWGGQTIGLSNLDSADASENETSSNFEFATGQWYAFRVRVSKDRIESWINTKKVVDVVTTDRRLGIRIECYPSRPLGLATYRTTSEIKDVAVRKLTTEDLAEISKLPKP
;
A
#
# COMPACT_ATOMS: atom_id res chain seq x y z
N MET A 1 24.18 -4.30 -36.75
CA MET A 1 22.87 -3.65 -36.52
C MET A 1 23.13 -2.20 -36.13
N ALA A 2 22.87 -1.25 -37.00
CA ALA A 2 23.02 0.18 -36.71
C ALA A 2 21.79 0.69 -35.94
N ARG A 3 22.00 1.40 -34.83
CA ARG A 3 20.95 2.07 -34.06
C ARG A 3 21.07 3.57 -34.34
N ALA A 4 20.04 4.17 -34.92
CA ALA A 4 19.97 5.61 -35.13
C ALA A 4 19.43 6.29 -33.85
N ILE A 5 20.09 7.34 -33.39
CA ILE A 5 19.57 8.26 -32.38
C ILE A 5 19.15 9.53 -33.12
N LEU A 6 17.86 9.86 -33.11
CA LEU A 6 17.33 11.11 -33.64
C LEU A 6 17.24 12.14 -32.50
N LEU A 7 18.12 13.14 -32.51
CA LEU A 7 18.03 14.33 -31.67
C LEU A 7 17.35 15.45 -32.48
N PHE A 8 16.20 15.96 -32.00
CA PHE A 8 15.57 17.15 -32.57
C PHE A 8 15.92 18.39 -31.74
N SER A 9 16.61 19.37 -32.35
CA SER A 9 16.64 20.75 -31.88
C SER A 9 15.55 21.56 -32.59
N LEU A 10 14.68 22.26 -31.86
CA LEU A 10 13.72 23.20 -32.44
C LEU A 10 14.45 24.49 -32.86
N PRO A 11 14.36 24.97 -34.12
CA PRO A 11 14.87 26.27 -34.50
C PRO A 11 13.77 27.35 -34.48
N ILE A 12 14.12 28.56 -34.03
CA ILE A 12 13.47 29.80 -34.47
C ILE A 12 14.49 30.50 -35.37
N LEU A 13 14.21 30.55 -36.69
CA LEU A 13 14.66 31.49 -37.75
C LEU A 13 14.75 30.78 -39.14
N PRO A 14 14.66 31.52 -40.26
CA PRO A 14 14.30 30.95 -41.56
C PRO A 14 15.47 30.27 -42.27
N ALA A 15 15.08 29.41 -43.22
CA ALA A 15 15.92 28.43 -43.91
C ALA A 15 17.12 29.00 -44.67
N THR A 16 18.30 28.45 -44.40
CA THR A 16 19.33 28.14 -45.42
C THR A 16 20.17 26.94 -44.96
N THR A 17 20.10 25.87 -45.77
CA THR A 17 21.06 24.76 -45.96
C THR A 17 22.01 24.38 -44.82
N LEU A 18 21.80 23.22 -44.17
CA LEU A 18 22.90 22.43 -43.58
C LEU A 18 22.60 20.92 -43.67
N GLU A 19 23.56 20.17 -44.23
CA GLU A 19 23.57 18.71 -44.44
C GLU A 19 23.72 17.92 -43.13
N PRO A 20 23.30 16.63 -43.05
CA PRO A 20 23.49 15.82 -41.86
C PRO A 20 24.94 15.31 -41.73
N LEU A 21 25.63 15.67 -40.64
CA LEU A 21 26.85 14.96 -40.20
C LEU A 21 26.47 13.67 -39.47
N ASN A 22 26.96 12.54 -39.97
CA ASN A 22 26.91 11.25 -39.28
C ASN A 22 28.14 11.08 -38.37
N PHE A 23 27.92 10.82 -37.08
CA PHE A 23 28.96 10.30 -36.19
C PHE A 23 28.52 8.95 -35.60
N TYR A 24 29.41 7.96 -35.67
CA TYR A 24 29.27 6.63 -35.08
C TYR A 24 30.25 6.51 -33.93
N THR A 25 29.80 6.28 -32.70
CA THR A 25 30.69 5.91 -31.57
C THR A 25 30.00 4.97 -30.57
N THR A 26 30.80 4.12 -29.90
CA THR A 26 30.42 3.02 -28.98
C THR A 26 30.34 3.46 -27.51
N GLU A 27 29.74 2.63 -26.64
CA GLU A 27 29.25 2.95 -25.27
C GLU A 27 30.28 3.54 -24.28
N ASP A 28 31.58 3.35 -24.46
CA ASP A 28 32.58 3.72 -23.44
C ASP A 28 32.96 5.23 -23.38
N THR A 29 32.49 6.06 -24.31
CA THR A 29 32.80 7.51 -24.32
C THR A 29 31.72 8.42 -23.73
N LEU A 30 30.55 7.90 -23.34
CA LEU A 30 29.48 8.74 -22.76
C LEU A 30 29.82 9.20 -21.33
N HIS A 31 30.54 8.36 -20.57
CA HIS A 31 30.93 8.64 -19.19
C HIS A 31 32.09 9.66 -19.09
N GLU A 32 32.98 9.71 -20.09
CA GLU A 32 34.06 10.71 -20.16
C GLU A 32 33.57 12.10 -20.60
N LEU A 33 32.52 12.18 -21.43
CA LEU A 33 31.98 13.46 -21.91
C LEU A 33 31.21 14.22 -20.82
N LEU A 34 30.51 13.50 -19.93
CA LEU A 34 29.74 14.08 -18.82
C LEU A 34 30.62 14.67 -17.71
N MET A 35 31.89 14.22 -17.59
CA MET A 35 32.81 14.63 -16.51
C MET A 35 33.74 15.81 -16.87
N LYS A 36 33.73 16.31 -18.12
CA LYS A 36 34.66 17.36 -18.60
C LYS A 36 34.02 18.73 -18.89
N MET A 37 32.76 18.99 -18.51
CA MET A 37 32.12 20.30 -18.75
C MET A 37 32.21 21.23 -17.52
N PRO A 38 32.67 22.50 -17.68
CA PRO A 38 32.83 23.45 -16.58
C PRO A 38 31.49 24.07 -16.13
N ILE A 39 31.43 24.38 -14.84
CA ILE A 39 30.31 24.92 -14.05
C ILE A 39 29.77 26.25 -14.60
N LEU A 40 28.44 26.41 -14.79
CA LEU A 40 27.59 27.61 -14.47
C LEU A 40 26.13 27.49 -15.02
N PRO A 41 25.12 28.25 -14.53
CA PRO A 41 24.15 27.77 -13.53
C PRO A 41 22.66 27.80 -13.97
N ARG A 42 21.80 27.22 -13.12
CA ARG A 42 20.34 27.47 -12.98
C ARG A 42 19.51 27.57 -14.27
N LEU A 43 18.86 26.46 -14.64
CA LEU A 43 17.42 26.36 -14.98
C LEU A 43 17.13 24.90 -15.40
N GLY A 44 16.20 24.25 -14.70
CA GLY A 44 15.90 22.83 -14.89
C GLY A 44 15.30 22.52 -16.25
N ARG A 45 15.87 21.54 -16.95
CA ARG A 45 15.20 20.77 -18.02
C ARG A 45 15.70 19.32 -17.98
N ALA A 46 14.76 18.38 -17.91
CA ALA A 46 15.01 16.95 -17.94
C ALA A 46 15.22 16.47 -19.39
N PHE A 47 16.23 15.63 -19.61
CA PHE A 47 16.40 14.86 -20.85
C PHE A 47 15.81 13.45 -20.65
N CYS A 48 15.06 12.95 -21.63
CA CYS A 48 14.52 11.59 -21.64
C CYS A 48 15.19 10.81 -22.78
N VAL A 49 15.87 9.71 -22.45
CA VAL A 49 16.49 8.78 -23.41
C VAL A 49 15.69 7.48 -23.40
N ILE A 50 15.21 7.03 -24.56
CA ILE A 50 14.42 5.80 -24.69
C ILE A 50 15.25 4.76 -25.47
N MET A 51 15.51 3.59 -24.87
CA MET A 51 16.11 2.42 -25.51
C MET A 51 15.05 1.34 -25.72
N ILE A 52 14.95 0.78 -26.94
CA ILE A 52 13.97 -0.27 -27.29
C ILE A 52 14.71 -1.54 -27.72
N HIS A 53 14.27 -2.70 -27.19
CA HIS A 53 14.68 -4.04 -27.61
C HIS A 53 13.47 -4.80 -28.21
N SER A 54 13.68 -5.60 -29.25
CA SER A 54 12.66 -6.50 -29.82
C SER A 54 13.22 -7.93 -30.01
N SER A 55 12.36 -8.94 -29.88
CA SER A 55 12.64 -10.36 -30.17
C SER A 55 11.44 -11.00 -30.90
N PRO A 56 11.61 -12.00 -31.81
CA PRO A 56 10.59 -12.33 -32.82
C PRO A 56 9.86 -13.69 -32.66
N ALA A 57 8.64 -13.73 -33.25
CA ALA A 57 7.95 -14.84 -33.96
C ALA A 57 6.92 -15.77 -33.24
N GLY A 58 5.72 -15.91 -33.87
CA GLY A 58 4.90 -17.15 -33.84
C GLY A 58 3.34 -17.06 -33.81
N ARG A 59 2.70 -17.19 -34.99
CA ARG A 59 1.27 -17.35 -35.44
C ARG A 59 0.15 -17.94 -34.52
N CYS A 60 -1.12 -17.44 -34.64
CA CYS A 60 -2.40 -18.18 -34.99
C CYS A 60 -3.76 -17.40 -34.81
N PHE A 61 -4.64 -17.45 -35.84
CA PHE A 61 -6.15 -17.53 -35.96
C PHE A 61 -7.16 -16.62 -35.14
N PRO A 62 -8.48 -16.53 -35.49
CA PRO A 62 -9.26 -15.27 -35.52
C PRO A 62 -10.18 -15.00 -34.29
N GLN A 63 -10.56 -13.73 -34.17
CA GLN A 63 -11.36 -12.98 -33.15
C GLN A 63 -12.61 -13.70 -32.55
N PRO A 64 -13.03 -13.40 -31.28
CA PRO A 64 -13.55 -12.07 -30.90
C PRO A 64 -12.99 -11.44 -29.60
N CYS A 65 -12.63 -10.17 -29.74
CA CYS A 65 -12.76 -9.03 -28.81
C CYS A 65 -12.94 -9.30 -27.30
N VAL A 66 -11.86 -9.05 -26.54
CA VAL A 66 -11.91 -8.36 -25.23
C VAL A 66 -10.70 -7.42 -25.16
N PRO A 67 -10.85 -6.10 -25.00
CA PRO A 67 -9.72 -5.17 -25.05
C PRO A 67 -8.89 -5.24 -23.78
N ARG A 68 -7.66 -5.74 -23.94
CA ARG A 68 -6.59 -5.75 -22.95
C ARG A 68 -5.76 -4.46 -23.12
N SER A 69 -5.50 -3.81 -21.98
CA SER A 69 -4.49 -2.77 -21.73
C SER A 69 -4.74 -1.35 -22.26
N LYS A 70 -4.96 -0.45 -21.30
CA LYS A 70 -5.09 1.02 -21.39
C LYS A 70 -3.81 1.75 -21.85
N SER A 71 -2.91 1.08 -22.56
CA SER A 71 -1.55 1.59 -22.83
C SER A 71 -1.38 2.20 -24.23
N TRP A 72 -2.32 1.95 -25.14
CA TRP A 72 -2.23 2.41 -26.53
C TRP A 72 -3.08 3.66 -26.85
N GLN A 73 -4.04 4.01 -25.98
CA GLN A 73 -4.88 5.20 -26.18
C GLN A 73 -4.11 6.52 -25.93
N LEU A 74 -3.10 6.53 -25.06
CA LEU A 74 -2.34 7.74 -24.79
C LEU A 74 -1.45 8.16 -25.97
N ILE A 75 -0.92 7.20 -26.73
CA ILE A 75 0.04 7.49 -27.81
C ILE A 75 -0.67 8.00 -29.07
N MET A 76 -1.88 7.49 -29.37
CA MET A 76 -2.64 7.97 -30.53
C MET A 76 -3.24 9.38 -30.31
N CYS A 77 -3.51 9.76 -29.06
CA CYS A 77 -3.99 11.10 -28.74
C CYS A 77 -2.93 12.19 -28.99
N VAL A 78 -1.63 11.89 -28.88
CA VAL A 78 -0.58 12.90 -29.07
C VAL A 78 -0.31 13.17 -30.57
N ALA A 79 -0.43 12.17 -31.43
CA ALA A 79 -0.12 12.31 -32.86
C ALA A 79 -1.19 13.08 -33.66
N LEU A 80 -2.47 12.96 -33.29
CA LEU A 80 -3.55 13.76 -33.91
C LEU A 80 -3.50 15.24 -33.50
N PHE A 81 -2.75 15.59 -32.47
CA PHE A 81 -2.63 16.97 -31.96
C PHE A 81 -1.70 17.86 -32.77
N ASP A 82 -0.75 17.30 -33.53
CA ASP A 82 0.21 18.11 -34.29
C ASP A 82 -0.33 18.55 -35.67
N ALA A 83 -1.36 17.85 -36.18
CA ALA A 83 -2.03 18.21 -37.43
C ALA A 83 -3.07 19.33 -37.26
N ALA A 84 -3.66 19.50 -36.07
CA ALA A 84 -4.64 20.55 -35.78
C ALA A 84 -4.03 21.95 -35.54
N ARG A 85 -2.72 22.03 -35.29
CA ARG A 85 -2.01 23.28 -34.89
C ARG A 85 -1.87 24.37 -35.96
N ARG A 86 -2.31 24.16 -37.21
CA ARG A 86 -2.04 25.11 -38.31
C ARG A 86 -3.13 26.14 -38.60
N ARG A 87 -4.30 26.12 -37.94
CA ARG A 87 -5.37 27.11 -38.19
C ARG A 87 -6.26 27.41 -36.98
N GLU A 88 -5.70 27.73 -35.83
CA GLU A 88 -6.52 28.00 -34.63
C GLU A 88 -6.31 29.40 -34.06
N THR A 89 -7.41 30.15 -33.96
CA THR A 89 -7.49 31.50 -33.39
C THR A 89 -7.23 31.49 -31.89
N GLN A 90 -6.77 32.62 -31.35
CA GLN A 90 -6.35 32.81 -29.94
C GLN A 90 -7.38 32.32 -28.90
N ALA A 91 -8.67 32.35 -29.23
CA ALA A 91 -9.76 31.86 -28.38
C ALA A 91 -9.74 30.34 -28.16
N MET A 92 -9.31 29.57 -29.17
CA MET A 92 -9.30 28.10 -29.10
C MET A 92 -8.13 27.59 -28.26
N ARG A 93 -6.99 28.28 -28.32
CA ARG A 93 -5.84 28.02 -27.44
C ARG A 93 -6.19 28.20 -25.97
N LEU A 94 -7.01 29.21 -25.62
CA LEU A 94 -7.43 29.44 -24.23
C LEU A 94 -8.38 28.35 -23.71
N ALA A 95 -9.28 27.84 -24.57
CA ALA A 95 -10.19 26.76 -24.24
C ALA A 95 -9.44 25.45 -23.93
N PHE A 96 -8.39 25.12 -24.71
CA PHE A 96 -7.58 23.93 -24.48
C PHE A 96 -6.71 24.00 -23.21
N THR A 97 -6.25 25.18 -22.79
CA THR A 97 -5.46 25.36 -21.56
C THR A 97 -6.31 25.26 -20.28
N ILE A 98 -7.63 25.45 -20.36
CA ILE A 98 -8.53 25.46 -19.19
C ILE A 98 -9.32 24.15 -19.09
N LEU A 99 -9.78 23.61 -20.22
CA LEU A 99 -10.61 22.39 -20.23
C LEU A 99 -9.80 21.11 -19.97
N ILE A 100 -8.55 21.03 -20.44
CA ILE A 100 -7.74 19.81 -20.26
C ILE A 100 -7.29 19.61 -18.81
N PRO A 101 -6.75 20.60 -18.08
CA PRO A 101 -6.39 20.40 -16.67
C PRO A 101 -7.60 20.11 -15.79
N SER A 102 -8.75 20.72 -16.10
CA SER A 102 -10.01 20.47 -15.39
C SER A 102 -10.53 19.05 -15.62
N MET A 103 -10.44 18.54 -16.86
CA MET A 103 -10.85 17.16 -17.19
C MET A 103 -9.87 16.12 -16.61
N VAL A 104 -8.57 16.43 -16.54
CA VAL A 104 -7.57 15.58 -15.86
C VAL A 104 -7.77 15.60 -14.34
N CYS A 105 -8.07 16.75 -13.73
CA CYS A 105 -8.45 16.83 -12.31
C CYS A 105 -9.73 16.04 -12.01
N ALA A 106 -10.73 16.09 -12.90
CA ALA A 106 -11.95 15.30 -12.76
C ALA A 106 -11.70 13.79 -12.89
N LEU A 107 -10.77 13.36 -13.76
CA LEU A 107 -10.37 11.95 -13.86
C LEU A 107 -9.56 11.46 -12.64
N VAL A 108 -8.71 12.31 -12.06
CA VAL A 108 -7.95 11.98 -10.84
C VAL A 108 -8.86 11.92 -9.62
N ALA A 109 -9.90 12.77 -9.55
CA ALA A 109 -10.93 12.71 -8.50
C ALA A 109 -11.80 11.45 -8.60
N MET A 110 -12.07 10.94 -9.81
CA MET A 110 -12.85 9.72 -10.03
C MET A 110 -12.07 8.41 -9.72
N ALA A 111 -10.75 8.49 -9.52
CA ALA A 111 -9.93 7.33 -9.16
C ALA A 111 -9.99 6.97 -7.66
N ALA A 112 -10.71 7.77 -6.85
CA ALA A 112 -10.92 7.55 -5.43
C ALA A 112 -12.34 7.02 -5.13
N GLU A 113 -12.86 6.10 -5.94
CA GLU A 113 -13.96 5.25 -5.52
C GLU A 113 -13.47 4.34 -4.37
N PRO A 114 -14.17 4.27 -3.23
CA PRO A 114 -13.77 3.38 -2.14
C PRO A 114 -13.83 1.95 -2.65
N MET A 115 -12.68 1.28 -2.74
CA MET A 115 -12.60 -0.15 -3.04
C MET A 115 -13.65 -0.91 -2.21
N ASN A 116 -14.77 -1.33 -2.79
CA ASN A 116 -15.81 -2.15 -2.16
C ASN A 116 -16.21 -1.76 -0.72
N GLY A 117 -16.33 -0.46 -0.41
CA GLY A 117 -16.72 0.01 0.92
C GLY A 117 -15.61 -0.04 1.99
N TRP A 118 -14.36 -0.30 1.60
CA TRP A 118 -13.20 -0.16 2.49
C TRP A 118 -12.84 1.32 2.70
N GLN A 119 -12.84 1.72 3.95
CA GLN A 119 -12.36 3.02 4.42
C GLN A 119 -10.87 2.90 4.81
N PRO A 120 -9.97 3.61 4.12
CA PRO A 120 -8.56 3.66 4.51
C PRO A 120 -8.41 4.28 5.90
N LEU A 121 -7.63 3.62 6.74
CA LEU A 121 -7.20 4.16 8.04
C LEU A 121 -5.77 4.72 7.98
N PHE A 122 -5.00 4.39 6.94
CA PHE A 122 -3.67 4.94 6.69
C PHE A 122 -3.57 5.39 5.23
N ASP A 123 -3.02 6.58 5.01
CA ASP A 123 -2.96 7.24 3.70
C ASP A 123 -1.68 6.94 2.90
N GLY A 124 -0.74 6.20 3.51
CA GLY A 124 0.56 5.90 2.93
C GLY A 124 1.61 7.00 3.12
N LYS A 125 1.30 8.10 3.81
CA LYS A 125 2.16 9.30 3.85
C LYS A 125 2.36 9.82 5.26
N THR A 126 1.30 9.90 6.06
CA THR A 126 1.32 10.49 7.40
C THR A 126 0.74 9.54 8.44
N LEU A 127 0.94 9.84 9.72
CA LEU A 127 0.26 9.15 10.81
C LEU A 127 -1.06 9.85 11.17
N ASP A 128 -1.68 10.58 10.24
CA ASP A 128 -2.94 11.26 10.52
C ASP A 128 -4.02 10.23 10.92
N GLY A 129 -4.72 10.51 12.02
CA GLY A 129 -5.65 9.56 12.62
C GLY A 129 -4.99 8.48 13.50
N TRP A 130 -3.68 8.57 13.74
CA TRP A 130 -2.90 7.72 14.63
C TRP A 130 -2.04 8.55 15.58
N GLN A 131 -1.72 7.98 16.72
CA GLN A 131 -0.72 8.48 17.65
C GLN A 131 0.18 7.35 18.09
N ALA A 132 1.39 7.66 18.58
CA ALA A 132 2.20 6.67 19.27
C ALA A 132 1.41 6.10 20.46
N THR A 133 1.44 4.78 20.59
CA THR A 133 0.85 4.11 21.75
C THR A 133 1.68 4.42 22.99
N ASP A 134 1.01 4.70 24.11
CA ASP A 134 1.64 5.03 25.40
C ASP A 134 2.23 3.78 26.08
N PHE A 135 3.20 3.16 25.43
CA PHE A 135 4.03 2.12 26.03
C PHE A 135 5.20 2.75 26.77
N PHE A 136 5.75 2.03 27.75
CA PHE A 136 6.92 2.50 28.46
C PHE A 136 8.15 2.47 27.55
N LYS A 137 8.75 3.64 27.27
CA LYS A 137 9.96 3.83 26.43
C LYS A 137 9.87 3.11 25.08
N PRO A 138 8.86 3.45 24.24
CA PRO A 138 8.67 2.79 22.97
C PRO A 138 9.77 3.18 21.98
N GLY A 139 9.99 2.34 20.98
CA GLY A 139 10.74 2.75 19.80
C GLY A 139 9.95 3.78 18.97
N PRO A 140 10.59 4.45 18.00
CA PRO A 140 9.90 5.42 17.17
C PRO A 140 8.90 4.76 16.21
N ALA A 141 7.75 5.41 16.03
CA ALA A 141 6.80 5.16 14.95
C ALA A 141 6.97 6.24 13.88
N THR A 142 7.30 5.84 12.65
CA THR A 142 7.53 6.76 11.52
C THR A 142 6.80 6.27 10.28
N VAL A 143 6.78 7.07 9.21
CA VAL A 143 6.33 6.64 7.88
C VAL A 143 7.50 6.71 6.92
N ALA A 144 7.71 5.64 6.17
CA ALA A 144 8.71 5.55 5.10
C ALA A 144 8.18 4.65 3.98
N GLU A 145 8.42 5.04 2.72
CA GLU A 145 8.11 4.22 1.54
C GLU A 145 6.67 3.70 1.46
N GLY A 146 5.69 4.50 1.89
CA GLY A 146 4.28 4.08 1.86
C GLY A 146 3.87 3.16 3.01
N ALA A 147 4.72 2.98 4.03
CA ALA A 147 4.46 2.11 5.17
C ALA A 147 4.76 2.81 6.50
N ILE A 148 3.96 2.48 7.51
CA ILE A 148 4.25 2.78 8.91
C ILE A 148 5.40 1.87 9.34
N ARG A 149 6.45 2.44 9.92
CA ARG A 149 7.57 1.70 10.51
C ARG A 149 7.52 1.82 12.02
N LEU A 150 7.31 0.70 12.69
CA LEU A 150 7.40 0.57 14.14
C LEU A 150 8.77 0.00 14.48
N THR A 151 9.69 0.84 14.91
CA THR A 151 11.06 0.40 15.24
C THR A 151 11.07 -0.27 16.61
N LYS A 152 11.83 -1.35 16.78
CA LYS A 152 11.93 -2.05 18.06
C LYS A 152 12.28 -1.08 19.20
N GLY A 153 11.60 -1.23 20.33
CA GLY A 153 11.92 -0.48 21.54
C GLY A 153 13.18 -1.03 22.24
N VAL A 154 13.56 -0.41 23.35
CA VAL A 154 14.80 -0.76 24.07
C VAL A 154 14.62 -2.09 24.82
N GLU A 155 15.36 -3.13 24.43
CA GLU A 155 15.12 -4.54 24.84
C GLU A 155 14.98 -4.81 26.35
N ARG A 156 15.69 -4.03 27.18
CA ARG A 156 15.71 -4.18 28.66
C ARG A 156 14.83 -3.18 29.41
N ALA A 157 14.12 -2.31 28.70
CA ALA A 157 13.32 -1.26 29.34
C ALA A 157 11.91 -1.19 28.75
N GLY A 158 11.80 -1.07 27.42
CA GLY A 158 10.54 -0.83 26.73
C GLY A 158 10.48 -1.65 25.44
N PRO A 159 10.17 -2.95 25.49
CA PRO A 159 10.28 -3.80 24.31
C PRO A 159 9.18 -3.54 23.26
N MET A 160 8.10 -2.86 23.62
CA MET A 160 6.95 -2.63 22.75
C MET A 160 7.00 -1.29 22.04
N THR A 161 6.57 -1.30 20.78
CA THR A 161 6.31 -0.10 19.98
C THR A 161 4.94 -0.25 19.33
N GLY A 162 4.17 0.82 19.25
CA GLY A 162 2.85 0.76 18.64
C GLY A 162 2.31 2.11 18.21
N ILE A 163 1.24 2.03 17.43
CA ILE A 163 0.37 3.15 17.13
C ILE A 163 -1.07 2.81 17.51
N THR A 164 -1.80 3.81 17.98
CA THR A 164 -3.21 3.72 18.37
C THR A 164 -4.01 4.73 17.57
N SER A 165 -5.15 4.30 17.04
CA SER A 165 -6.01 5.20 16.25
C SER A 165 -6.68 6.22 17.15
N THR A 166 -6.68 7.48 16.71
CA THR A 166 -7.36 8.60 17.39
C THR A 166 -8.79 8.81 16.87
N ARG A 167 -9.18 8.05 15.84
CA ARG A 167 -10.47 8.15 15.17
C ARG A 167 -11.64 7.78 16.10
N LYS A 168 -12.77 8.44 15.89
CA LYS A 168 -14.01 8.24 16.66
C LYS A 168 -15.09 7.48 15.88
N ASP A 169 -14.88 7.29 14.59
CA ASP A 169 -15.82 6.64 13.66
C ASP A 169 -15.54 5.14 13.46
N LEU A 170 -14.72 4.52 14.32
CA LEU A 170 -14.38 3.12 14.21
C LEU A 170 -15.60 2.22 14.55
N PRO A 171 -15.93 1.24 13.69
CA PRO A 171 -16.96 0.26 14.02
C PRO A 171 -16.51 -0.61 15.19
N LYS A 172 -17.48 -1.02 16.02
CA LYS A 172 -17.25 -1.90 17.17
C LYS A 172 -17.74 -3.34 16.94
N ILE A 173 -18.62 -3.54 15.98
CA ILE A 173 -19.21 -4.82 15.62
C ILE A 173 -19.56 -4.80 14.13
N ASP A 174 -19.76 -5.98 13.54
CA ASP A 174 -20.15 -6.19 12.15
C ASP A 174 -19.24 -5.44 11.16
N TYR A 175 -17.94 -5.69 11.29
CA TYR A 175 -16.92 -5.09 10.43
C TYR A 175 -15.77 -6.05 10.10
N GLU A 176 -15.01 -5.71 9.06
CA GLU A 176 -13.69 -6.27 8.81
C GLU A 176 -12.61 -5.21 8.92
N LEU A 177 -11.47 -5.60 9.47
CA LEU A 177 -10.21 -4.87 9.43
C LEU A 177 -9.23 -5.64 8.57
N ARG A 178 -8.47 -4.94 7.71
CA ARG A 178 -7.35 -5.51 6.97
C ARG A 178 -6.12 -4.62 7.06
N TYR A 179 -4.97 -5.25 6.94
CA TYR A 179 -3.67 -4.59 6.81
C TYR A 179 -2.65 -5.57 6.23
N LYS A 180 -1.52 -5.05 5.75
CA LYS A 180 -0.35 -5.85 5.40
C LYS A 180 0.80 -5.47 6.31
N ALA A 181 1.58 -6.45 6.74
CA ALA A 181 2.78 -6.19 7.49
C ALA A 181 3.92 -7.12 7.11
N ARG A 182 5.16 -6.68 7.37
CA ARG A 182 6.35 -7.52 7.35
C ARG A 182 7.20 -7.29 8.58
N ARG A 183 7.80 -8.36 9.10
CA ARG A 183 8.85 -8.27 10.11
C ARG A 183 10.15 -7.88 9.42
N VAL A 184 10.76 -6.76 9.81
CA VAL A 184 12.03 -6.28 9.25
C VAL A 184 13.21 -6.78 10.08
N ASP A 185 13.08 -6.77 11.41
CA ASP A 185 14.10 -7.21 12.36
C ASP A 185 13.44 -7.76 13.62
N GLY A 186 14.13 -8.64 14.35
CA GLY A 186 13.62 -9.27 15.56
C GLY A 186 12.89 -10.58 15.30
N ARG A 187 12.31 -11.14 16.38
CA ARG A 187 11.76 -12.51 16.38
C ARG A 187 10.35 -12.61 16.91
N ASP A 188 9.89 -11.69 17.77
CA ASP A 188 8.55 -11.77 18.37
C ASP A 188 7.50 -11.02 17.53
N PHE A 189 6.31 -10.80 18.08
CA PHE A 189 5.17 -10.32 17.31
C PHE A 189 5.45 -8.95 16.67
N PHE A 190 4.97 -8.79 15.44
CA PHE A 190 5.31 -7.64 14.60
C PHE A 190 4.08 -6.95 14.02
N ALA A 191 2.91 -7.57 14.11
CA ALA A 191 1.70 -7.04 13.50
C ALA A 191 0.47 -7.38 14.35
N THR A 192 0.65 -7.45 15.67
CA THR A 192 -0.43 -7.75 16.60
C THR A 192 -1.37 -6.58 16.62
N VAL A 193 -2.66 -6.85 16.41
CA VAL A 193 -3.69 -5.83 16.38
C VAL A 193 -4.61 -5.97 17.58
N THR A 194 -4.86 -4.86 18.27
CA THR A 194 -5.93 -4.71 19.26
C THR A 194 -7.10 -4.01 18.59
N PHE A 195 -8.32 -4.53 18.74
CA PHE A 195 -9.50 -4.05 18.02
C PHE A 195 -10.77 -4.14 18.90
N PRO A 196 -11.79 -3.29 18.64
CA PRO A 196 -13.03 -3.30 19.41
C PRO A 196 -13.91 -4.51 19.08
N VAL A 197 -14.62 -5.02 20.09
CA VAL A 197 -15.66 -6.05 19.95
C VAL A 197 -16.82 -5.70 20.87
N GLY A 198 -17.85 -5.06 20.32
CA GLY A 198 -18.89 -4.41 21.10
C GLY A 198 -18.29 -3.38 22.06
N GLU A 199 -18.61 -3.47 23.34
CA GLU A 199 -18.03 -2.60 24.38
C GLU A 199 -16.71 -3.12 24.96
N SER A 200 -16.24 -4.29 24.53
CA SER A 200 -14.92 -4.85 24.88
C SER A 200 -13.92 -4.68 23.74
N HIS A 201 -12.74 -5.27 23.91
CA HIS A 201 -11.67 -5.33 22.93
C HIS A 201 -11.05 -6.72 22.93
N CYS A 202 -10.40 -7.09 21.84
CA CYS A 202 -9.58 -8.29 21.74
C CYS A 202 -8.27 -7.98 20.99
N SER A 203 -7.26 -8.83 21.16
CA SER A 203 -6.01 -8.74 20.41
C SER A 203 -5.79 -10.01 19.60
N PHE A 204 -5.53 -9.87 18.29
CA PHE A 204 -5.05 -10.96 17.45
C PHE A 204 -3.52 -10.93 17.41
N VAL A 205 -2.90 -11.91 18.08
CA VAL A 205 -1.45 -12.04 18.21
C VAL A 205 -0.89 -12.65 16.92
N THR A 206 0.16 -12.04 16.36
CA THR A 206 0.81 -12.49 15.12
C THR A 206 2.31 -12.68 15.31
N GLY A 207 2.68 -13.84 15.87
CA GLY A 207 4.06 -14.24 16.12
C GLY A 207 4.53 -13.99 17.55
N GLY A 208 3.69 -14.24 18.56
CA GLY A 208 4.06 -14.16 19.97
C GLY A 208 4.99 -15.29 20.43
N TRP A 209 5.40 -15.26 21.70
CA TRP A 209 6.19 -16.31 22.38
C TRP A 209 7.44 -16.74 21.57
N GLY A 210 8.26 -15.77 21.17
CA GLY A 210 9.44 -16.08 20.37
C GLY A 210 9.15 -16.36 18.91
N GLY A 211 8.01 -15.90 18.39
CA GLY A 211 7.83 -15.63 16.96
C GLY A 211 6.82 -16.46 16.21
N GLN A 212 6.17 -17.42 16.85
CA GLN A 212 5.36 -18.42 16.16
C GLN A 212 3.90 -18.42 16.59
N THR A 213 3.61 -18.10 17.85
CA THR A 213 2.25 -18.22 18.36
C THR A 213 1.34 -17.19 17.70
N ILE A 214 0.21 -17.68 17.22
CA ILE A 214 -0.91 -16.89 16.71
C ILE A 214 -2.17 -17.28 17.46
N GLY A 215 -3.10 -16.35 17.59
CA GLY A 215 -4.38 -16.57 18.27
C GLY A 215 -4.95 -15.31 18.87
N LEU A 216 -6.16 -15.39 19.41
CA LEU A 216 -6.77 -14.32 20.18
C LEU A 216 -6.21 -14.35 21.60
N SER A 217 -5.90 -13.18 22.15
CA SER A 217 -5.48 -13.06 23.54
C SER A 217 -6.66 -12.77 24.46
N ASN A 218 -6.59 -13.27 25.70
CA ASN A 218 -7.54 -13.02 26.78
C ASN A 218 -8.98 -13.45 26.45
N LEU A 219 -9.10 -14.60 25.80
CA LEU A 219 -10.36 -15.32 25.67
C LEU A 219 -10.57 -16.15 26.94
N ASP A 220 -11.62 -15.85 27.70
CA ASP A 220 -11.88 -16.41 29.03
C ASP A 220 -10.70 -16.29 30.00
N SER A 221 -9.97 -15.18 29.90
CA SER A 221 -8.76 -14.88 30.68
C SER A 221 -7.50 -15.66 30.28
N ALA A 222 -7.60 -16.59 29.32
CA ALA A 222 -6.43 -17.29 28.77
C ALA A 222 -5.80 -16.47 27.64
N ASP A 223 -4.48 -16.35 27.66
CA ASP A 223 -3.76 -15.67 26.58
C ASP A 223 -3.69 -16.52 25.30
N ALA A 224 -3.13 -15.97 24.23
CA ALA A 224 -3.13 -16.61 22.91
C ALA A 224 -2.33 -17.91 22.85
N SER A 225 -1.53 -18.25 23.87
CA SER A 225 -0.83 -19.53 23.97
C SER A 225 -1.63 -20.61 24.71
N GLU A 226 -2.72 -20.25 25.38
CA GLU A 226 -3.40 -21.12 26.34
C GLU A 226 -4.91 -21.31 26.06
N ASN A 227 -5.41 -20.84 24.91
CA ASN A 227 -6.82 -21.01 24.53
C ASN A 227 -7.00 -21.73 23.18
N GLU A 228 -8.25 -22.05 22.84
CA GLU A 228 -8.60 -22.88 21.68
C GLU A 228 -8.27 -22.24 20.32
N THR A 229 -8.00 -20.94 20.28
CA THR A 229 -7.59 -20.24 19.06
C THR A 229 -6.07 -20.31 18.82
N SER A 230 -5.32 -20.90 19.76
CA SER A 230 -3.87 -20.98 19.70
C SER A 230 -3.41 -21.88 18.55
N SER A 231 -2.47 -21.37 17.76
CA SER A 231 -1.76 -22.14 16.75
C SER A 231 -0.38 -21.56 16.51
N ASN A 232 0.42 -22.22 15.67
CA ASN A 232 1.71 -21.72 15.25
C ASN A 232 1.69 -21.33 13.77
N PHE A 233 2.36 -20.23 13.46
CA PHE A 233 2.59 -19.77 12.10
C PHE A 233 4.03 -19.28 11.96
N GLU A 234 4.73 -19.76 10.95
CA GLU A 234 6.10 -19.33 10.67
C GLU A 234 6.10 -18.07 9.80
N PHE A 235 6.66 -17.00 10.35
CA PHE A 235 6.83 -15.73 9.64
C PHE A 235 8.27 -15.56 9.17
N ALA A 236 8.48 -15.44 7.86
CA ALA A 236 9.76 -15.10 7.28
C ALA A 236 10.04 -13.60 7.42
N THR A 237 11.26 -13.25 7.84
CA THR A 237 11.72 -11.86 7.88
C THR A 237 11.77 -11.29 6.45
N GLY A 238 11.31 -10.06 6.28
CA GLY A 238 11.23 -9.36 5.00
C GLY A 238 10.00 -9.71 4.15
N GLN A 239 9.26 -10.77 4.49
CA GLN A 239 8.07 -11.19 3.75
C GLN A 239 6.83 -10.41 4.19
N TRP A 240 6.07 -9.94 3.21
CA TRP A 240 4.77 -9.33 3.42
C TRP A 240 3.69 -10.38 3.63
N TYR A 241 2.90 -10.20 4.68
CA TYR A 241 1.71 -10.99 4.98
C TYR A 241 0.48 -10.08 4.99
N ALA A 242 -0.62 -10.55 4.43
CA ALA A 242 -1.91 -9.90 4.56
C ALA A 242 -2.65 -10.43 5.78
N PHE A 243 -3.13 -9.53 6.64
CA PHE A 243 -3.92 -9.88 7.81
C PHE A 243 -5.34 -9.38 7.63
N ARG A 244 -6.30 -10.17 8.07
CA ARG A 244 -7.71 -9.78 8.13
C ARG A 244 -8.32 -10.26 9.43
N VAL A 245 -9.09 -9.40 10.08
CA VAL A 245 -9.93 -9.74 11.23
C VAL A 245 -11.37 -9.40 10.85
N ARG A 246 -12.29 -10.31 11.10
CA ARG A 246 -13.73 -10.10 10.94
C ARG A 246 -14.38 -10.23 12.31
N VAL A 247 -15.18 -9.24 12.67
CA VAL A 247 -15.90 -9.17 13.94
C VAL A 247 -17.38 -9.11 13.63
N SER A 248 -18.13 -10.14 14.02
CA SER A 248 -19.59 -10.12 14.05
C SER A 248 -20.10 -10.11 15.48
N LYS A 249 -21.42 -9.97 15.63
CA LYS A 249 -22.10 -10.02 16.95
C LYS A 249 -21.69 -11.21 17.83
N ASP A 250 -21.45 -12.38 17.24
CA ASP A 250 -21.31 -13.66 17.92
C ASP A 250 -20.05 -14.45 17.52
N ARG A 251 -19.17 -13.86 16.71
CA ARG A 251 -17.99 -14.55 16.19
C ARG A 251 -16.82 -13.61 15.93
N ILE A 252 -15.61 -14.12 16.14
CA ILE A 252 -14.38 -13.50 15.64
C ILE A 252 -13.70 -14.50 14.71
N GLU A 253 -13.32 -14.02 13.53
CA GLU A 253 -12.53 -14.77 12.56
C GLU A 253 -11.27 -13.99 12.19
N SER A 254 -10.17 -14.70 11.92
CA SER A 254 -8.94 -14.06 11.45
C SER A 254 -8.22 -14.89 10.39
N TRP A 255 -7.57 -14.20 9.46
CA TRP A 255 -6.83 -14.78 8.34
C TRP A 255 -5.43 -14.23 8.28
N ILE A 256 -4.50 -15.10 7.87
CA ILE A 256 -3.17 -14.73 7.40
C ILE A 256 -3.07 -15.17 5.94
N ASN A 257 -2.82 -14.22 5.06
CA ASN A 257 -3.02 -14.33 3.63
C ASN A 257 -4.44 -14.82 3.32
N THR A 258 -4.58 -16.02 2.77
CA THR A 258 -5.86 -16.66 2.45
C THR A 258 -6.27 -17.70 3.49
N LYS A 259 -5.38 -18.09 4.40
CA LYS A 259 -5.64 -19.14 5.40
C LYS A 259 -6.41 -18.56 6.58
N LYS A 260 -7.61 -19.08 6.85
CA LYS A 260 -8.32 -18.82 8.11
C LYS A 260 -7.55 -19.51 9.24
N VAL A 261 -7.20 -18.76 10.28
CA VAL A 261 -6.40 -19.25 11.42
C VAL A 261 -7.12 -19.11 12.75
N VAL A 262 -8.13 -18.24 12.83
CA VAL A 262 -9.03 -18.12 13.97
C VAL A 262 -10.46 -18.19 13.45
N ASP A 263 -11.29 -18.96 14.13
CA ASP A 263 -12.73 -19.03 13.92
C ASP A 263 -13.37 -19.44 15.25
N VAL A 264 -13.90 -18.47 16.00
CA VAL A 264 -14.41 -18.71 17.36
C VAL A 264 -15.74 -18.02 17.60
N VAL A 265 -16.68 -18.77 18.17
CA VAL A 265 -17.93 -18.23 18.68
C VAL A 265 -17.66 -17.47 19.97
N THR A 266 -18.16 -16.24 20.07
CA THR A 266 -17.95 -15.33 21.20
C THR A 266 -19.18 -15.12 22.07
N THR A 267 -20.33 -15.70 21.72
CA THR A 267 -21.53 -15.69 22.57
C THR A 267 -21.22 -16.25 23.96
N ASP A 268 -21.57 -15.47 24.99
CA ASP A 268 -21.34 -15.79 26.41
C ASP A 268 -19.87 -16.03 26.81
N ARG A 269 -18.91 -15.60 25.96
CA ARG A 269 -17.48 -15.67 26.24
C ARG A 269 -16.98 -14.35 26.84
N ARG A 270 -15.97 -14.42 27.70
CA ARG A 270 -15.29 -13.24 28.23
C ARG A 270 -14.15 -12.84 27.29
N LEU A 271 -14.33 -11.72 26.58
CA LEU A 271 -13.30 -11.11 25.75
C LEU A 271 -12.53 -10.03 26.52
N GLY A 272 -11.22 -10.00 26.32
CA GLY A 272 -10.37 -8.93 26.84
C GLY A 272 -9.05 -8.82 26.08
N ILE A 273 -8.11 -8.10 26.68
CA ILE A 273 -6.75 -7.92 26.17
C ILE A 273 -5.79 -7.97 27.36
N ARG A 274 -4.50 -8.29 27.13
CA ARG A 274 -3.49 -8.22 28.19
C ARG A 274 -3.34 -6.78 28.67
N ILE A 275 -3.03 -6.59 29.94
CA ILE A 275 -2.90 -5.27 30.56
C ILE A 275 -1.86 -4.39 29.85
N GLU A 276 -0.79 -4.99 29.34
CA GLU A 276 0.26 -4.31 28.59
C GLU A 276 -0.26 -3.74 27.26
N CYS A 277 -1.35 -4.28 26.71
CA CYS A 277 -1.99 -3.81 25.48
C CYS A 277 -3.14 -2.82 25.73
N TYR A 278 -3.47 -2.50 26.99
CA TYR A 278 -4.49 -1.50 27.32
C TYR A 278 -4.30 -0.13 26.63
N PRO A 279 -3.06 0.37 26.44
CA PRO A 279 -2.82 1.60 25.69
C PRO A 279 -3.13 1.52 24.19
N SER A 280 -3.31 0.32 23.62
CA SER A 280 -3.61 0.10 22.21
C SER A 280 -5.09 0.26 21.83
N ARG A 281 -5.94 0.67 22.77
CA ARG A 281 -7.37 0.89 22.54
C ARG A 281 -7.65 2.29 21.95
N PRO A 282 -8.65 2.47 21.07
CA PRO A 282 -9.65 1.46 20.69
C PRO A 282 -9.19 0.51 19.58
N LEU A 283 -8.29 0.96 18.71
CA LEU A 283 -7.69 0.17 17.65
C LEU A 283 -6.20 0.47 17.62
N GLY A 284 -5.34 -0.54 17.71
CA GLY A 284 -3.90 -0.32 17.77
C GLY A 284 -3.10 -1.47 17.17
N LEU A 285 -1.97 -1.12 16.56
CA LEU A 285 -1.00 -2.06 15.99
C LEU A 285 0.29 -1.98 16.80
N ALA A 286 0.80 -3.12 17.23
CA ALA A 286 1.95 -3.18 18.12
C ALA A 286 2.95 -4.27 17.71
N THR A 287 4.20 -4.05 18.12
CA THR A 287 5.31 -4.99 18.04
C THR A 287 5.90 -5.24 19.42
N TYR A 288 6.63 -6.35 19.58
CA TYR A 288 7.45 -6.64 20.76
C TYR A 288 8.84 -7.09 20.31
N ARG A 289 9.89 -6.39 20.74
CA ARG A 289 11.29 -6.67 20.37
C ARG A 289 11.53 -6.88 18.87
N THR A 290 10.72 -6.21 18.06
CA THR A 290 10.66 -6.41 16.62
C THR A 290 10.44 -5.07 15.92
N THR A 291 11.13 -4.89 14.79
CA THR A 291 10.83 -3.80 13.86
C THR A 291 9.85 -4.31 12.80
N SER A 292 8.77 -3.56 12.60
CA SER A 292 7.72 -3.89 11.63
C SER A 292 7.51 -2.78 10.64
N GLU A 293 7.09 -3.16 9.44
CA GLU A 293 6.51 -2.25 8.47
C GLU A 293 5.07 -2.67 8.15
N ILE A 294 4.15 -1.70 8.17
CA ILE A 294 2.71 -1.91 8.07
C ILE A 294 2.11 -0.96 7.03
N LYS A 295 1.24 -1.45 6.17
CA LYS A 295 0.54 -0.65 5.14
C LYS A 295 -0.84 -1.20 4.82
N ASP A 296 -1.56 -0.52 3.94
CA ASP A 296 -2.89 -0.91 3.46
C ASP A 296 -3.90 -1.14 4.60
N VAL A 297 -3.78 -0.36 5.69
CA VAL A 297 -4.68 -0.46 6.85
C VAL A 297 -6.04 0.14 6.48
N ALA A 298 -7.08 -0.67 6.53
CA ALA A 298 -8.43 -0.25 6.16
C ALA A 298 -9.49 -1.05 6.92
N VAL A 299 -10.65 -0.44 7.13
CA VAL A 299 -11.82 -1.05 7.76
C VAL A 299 -13.01 -0.99 6.81
N ARG A 300 -13.93 -1.96 6.88
CA ARG A 300 -15.25 -1.85 6.24
C ARG A 300 -16.33 -2.42 7.14
N LYS A 301 -17.56 -1.95 6.99
CA LYS A 301 -18.73 -2.63 7.57
C LYS A 301 -19.00 -3.93 6.80
N LEU A 302 -19.53 -4.93 7.49
CA LEU A 302 -20.05 -6.13 6.86
C LEU A 302 -21.30 -5.80 6.06
N THR A 303 -21.44 -6.43 4.89
CA THR A 303 -22.65 -6.34 4.08
C THR A 303 -23.67 -7.37 4.55
N THR A 304 -24.89 -7.28 4.02
CA THR A 304 -25.93 -8.29 4.26
C THR A 304 -25.48 -9.69 3.83
N GLU A 305 -24.71 -9.78 2.75
CA GLU A 305 -24.16 -11.05 2.25
C GLU A 305 -23.12 -11.63 3.23
N ASP A 306 -22.20 -10.80 3.75
CA ASP A 306 -21.23 -11.26 4.76
C ASP A 306 -21.95 -11.82 6.01
N LEU A 307 -22.98 -11.13 6.49
CA LEU A 307 -23.78 -11.57 7.64
C LEU A 307 -24.55 -12.85 7.33
N ALA A 308 -25.07 -12.99 6.11
CA ALA A 308 -25.74 -14.21 5.66
C ALA A 308 -24.76 -15.40 5.60
N GLU A 309 -23.50 -15.19 5.19
CA GLU A 309 -22.45 -16.21 5.26
C GLU A 309 -22.16 -16.63 6.71
N ILE A 310 -21.98 -15.67 7.62
CA ILE A 310 -21.73 -15.94 9.04
C ILE A 310 -22.88 -16.74 9.65
N SER A 311 -24.13 -16.39 9.33
CA SER A 311 -25.32 -17.06 9.89
C SER A 311 -25.41 -18.55 9.54
N LYS A 312 -24.70 -19.00 8.50
CA LYS A 312 -24.63 -20.40 8.06
C LYS A 312 -23.53 -21.18 8.79
N LEU A 313 -22.64 -20.50 9.51
CA LEU A 313 -21.58 -21.17 10.27
C LEU A 313 -22.15 -21.90 11.48
N PRO A 314 -21.50 -22.98 11.96
CA PRO A 314 -21.96 -23.74 13.12
C PRO A 314 -22.15 -22.85 14.34
N LYS A 315 -23.33 -22.89 14.94
CA LYS A 315 -23.64 -22.25 16.22
C LYS A 315 -23.05 -23.09 17.38
N PRO A 316 -22.77 -22.47 18.53
CA PRO A 316 -22.29 -23.20 19.71
C PRO A 316 -23.26 -24.29 20.16
#